data_AF-A0A151I8X2-F1
#
_entry.id   AF-A0A151I8X2-F1
#
_cell.length_a   1.000
_cell.length_b   1.000
_cell.length_c   1.000
_cell.angle_alpha   90.00
_cell.angle_beta   90.00
_cell.angle_gamma   90.00
#
_symmetry.space_group_name_H-M   'P 1'
#
loop_
_entity.id
_entity.type
_entity.pdbx_description
1 polymer ?
#
loop_
_entity_poly.entity_id
_entity_poly.type
_entity_poly.pdbx_seq_one_letter_code
_entity_poly.pdbx_strand_id
1 'polypeptide(L)'
;MPISYSFLARSAKEIEHHFNEGRTASLVYVIIAQPIAEHTSPFCLSLFGIDDKFTSEDIIARWKFILKELAKFGINVLGFSSDGDPRLLKAIYFKLEFDVKLAVVQCYIYEQ
;
A
#
# COMPACT_ATOMS: atom_id res chain seq x y z
N MET A 1 13.61 -4.42 -22.02
CA MET A 1 14.01 -3.29 -21.14
C MET A 1 13.91 -3.77 -19.70
N PRO A 2 14.83 -3.39 -18.80
CA PRO A 2 14.67 -3.67 -17.37
C PRO A 2 13.39 -2.99 -16.86
N ILE A 3 12.62 -3.71 -16.03
CA ILE A 3 11.43 -3.16 -15.39
C ILE A 3 11.94 -2.38 -14.16
N SER A 4 11.74 -1.07 -14.16
CA SER A 4 12.06 -0.24 -12.99
C SER A 4 11.38 -0.79 -11.74
N TYR A 5 12.11 -0.84 -10.62
CA TYR A 5 11.64 -1.40 -9.34
C TYR A 5 11.31 -2.90 -9.36
N SER A 6 11.90 -3.67 -10.28
CA SER A 6 11.87 -5.13 -10.28
C SER A 6 13.26 -5.70 -9.98
N PHE A 7 13.34 -6.52 -8.93
CA PHE A 7 14.53 -7.30 -8.59
C PHE A 7 14.28 -8.74 -8.98
N LEU A 8 14.69 -9.11 -10.18
CA LEU A 8 14.51 -10.46 -10.69
C LEU A 8 15.61 -11.36 -10.11
N ALA A 9 15.23 -12.26 -9.21
CA ALA A 9 16.14 -13.30 -8.71
C ALA A 9 15.87 -14.63 -9.44
N ARG A 10 16.85 -15.10 -10.22
CA ARG A 10 16.81 -16.33 -11.02
C ARG A 10 17.53 -17.49 -10.36
N SER A 11 18.22 -17.24 -9.26
CA SER A 11 18.94 -18.27 -8.50
C SER A 11 18.94 -17.95 -7.01
N ALA A 12 19.15 -18.98 -6.17
CA ALA A 12 19.31 -18.79 -4.73
C ALA A 12 20.46 -17.83 -4.37
N LYS A 13 21.53 -17.82 -5.17
CA LYS A 13 22.67 -16.91 -5.00
C LYS A 13 22.29 -15.45 -5.27
N GLU A 14 21.43 -15.19 -6.25
CA GLU A 14 20.91 -13.84 -6.50
C GLU A 14 20.00 -13.38 -5.37
N ILE A 15 19.20 -14.28 -4.79
CA ILE A 15 18.40 -13.98 -3.59
C ILE A 15 19.31 -13.58 -2.42
N GLU A 16 20.31 -14.40 -2.11
CA GLU A 16 21.29 -14.11 -1.04
C GLU A 16 21.99 -12.77 -1.26
N HIS A 17 22.44 -12.49 -2.49
CA HIS A 17 23.06 -11.23 -2.85
C HIS A 17 22.12 -10.03 -2.62
N HIS A 18 20.83 -10.15 -2.96
CA HIS A 18 19.85 -9.10 -2.67
C HIS A 18 19.66 -8.84 -1.17
N PHE A 19 19.71 -9.89 -0.33
CA PHE A 19 19.63 -9.71 1.12
C PHE A 19 20.90 -9.12 1.73
N ASN A 20 22.08 -9.42 1.16
CA ASN A 20 23.36 -8.94 1.70
C ASN A 20 23.70 -7.51 1.26
N GLU A 21 23.36 -7.12 0.04
CA GLU A 21 23.66 -5.78 -0.49
C GLU A 21 22.47 -4.82 -0.43
N GLY A 22 21.25 -5.35 -0.31
CA GLY A 22 20.04 -4.55 -0.13
C GLY A 22 20.03 -3.84 1.21
N ARG A 23 19.50 -2.63 1.24
CA ARG A 23 19.17 -1.97 2.51
C ARG A 23 17.91 -2.61 3.09
N THR A 24 18.02 -3.11 4.32
CA THR A 24 16.87 -3.60 5.09
C THR A 24 15.89 -2.45 5.34
N ALA A 25 14.62 -2.69 5.04
CA ALA A 25 13.55 -1.77 5.43
C ALA A 25 13.36 -1.79 6.95
N SER A 26 13.17 -0.62 7.56
CA SER A 26 12.87 -0.50 8.99
C SER A 26 11.40 -0.66 9.30
N LEU A 27 10.53 -0.47 8.30
CA LEU A 27 9.09 -0.49 8.44
C LEU A 27 8.45 -1.34 7.34
N VAL A 28 7.26 -1.88 7.58
CA VAL A 28 6.41 -2.50 6.56
C VAL A 28 5.16 -1.67 6.38
N TYR A 29 4.88 -1.27 5.15
CA TYR A 29 3.62 -0.63 4.78
C TYR A 29 2.66 -1.64 4.18
N VAL A 30 1.54 -1.86 4.87
CA VAL A 30 0.48 -2.79 4.48
C VAL A 30 -0.79 -2.03 4.13
N ILE A 31 -1.36 -2.36 2.98
CA ILE A 31 -2.67 -1.86 2.53
C ILE A 31 -3.62 -3.04 2.40
N ILE A 32 -4.71 -2.98 3.14
CA ILE A 32 -5.75 -4.01 3.22
C ILE A 32 -7.05 -3.41 2.69
N ALA A 33 -7.73 -4.11 1.79
CA ALA A 33 -9.11 -3.83 1.46
C ALA A 33 -10.01 -4.59 2.43
N GLN A 34 -10.86 -3.85 3.14
CA GLN A 34 -11.93 -4.39 3.97
C GLN A 34 -13.26 -4.19 3.25
N PRO A 35 -13.89 -5.27 2.77
CA PRO A 35 -15.26 -5.23 2.28
C PRO A 35 -16.21 -4.81 3.41
N ILE A 36 -17.25 -4.06 3.05
CA ILE A 36 -18.30 -3.64 4.01
C ILE A 36 -19.41 -4.70 4.11
N ALA A 37 -19.47 -5.62 3.16
CA ALA A 37 -20.39 -6.75 3.21
C ALA A 37 -20.08 -7.65 4.42
N GLU A 38 -21.10 -7.95 5.21
CA GLU A 38 -21.00 -8.88 6.32
C GLU A 38 -20.46 -10.25 5.84
N HIS A 39 -19.69 -10.91 6.70
CA HIS A 39 -19.08 -12.22 6.45
C HIS A 39 -18.10 -12.30 5.27
N THR A 40 -17.64 -11.15 4.74
CA THR A 40 -16.55 -11.13 3.76
C THR A 40 -15.21 -10.83 4.44
N SER A 41 -14.20 -11.65 4.16
CA SER A 41 -12.86 -11.43 4.73
C SER A 41 -12.13 -10.25 4.08
N PRO A 42 -11.31 -9.50 4.85
CA PRO A 42 -10.36 -8.56 4.28
C PRO A 42 -9.30 -9.26 3.43
N PHE A 43 -8.72 -8.53 2.48
CA PHE A 43 -7.62 -9.03 1.66
C PHE A 43 -6.53 -7.98 1.48
N CYS A 44 -5.28 -8.45 1.42
CA CYS A 44 -4.12 -7.59 1.23
C CYS A 44 -4.04 -7.12 -0.23
N LEU A 45 -4.08 -5.80 -0.45
CA LEU A 45 -3.87 -5.19 -1.75
C LEU A 45 -2.38 -5.00 -2.05
N SER A 46 -1.59 -4.71 -1.01
CA SER A 46 -0.17 -4.48 -1.15
C SER A 46 0.55 -4.54 0.18
N LEU A 47 1.75 -5.10 0.17
CA LEU A 47 2.66 -5.18 1.30
C LEU A 47 4.09 -4.98 0.79
N PHE A 48 4.83 -4.05 1.38
CA PHE A 48 6.26 -3.87 1.10
C PHE A 48 6.98 -3.16 2.23
N GLY A 49 8.30 -3.35 2.28
CA GLY A 49 9.18 -2.62 3.19
C GLY A 49 9.39 -1.17 2.75
N ILE A 50 9.44 -0.26 3.72
CA ILE A 50 9.79 1.16 3.51
C ILE A 50 10.94 1.56 4.45
N ASP A 51 11.68 2.58 4.04
CA ASP A 51 12.52 3.38 4.92
C ASP A 51 11.75 4.61 5.43
N ASP A 52 12.34 5.37 6.36
CA ASP A 52 11.70 6.53 7.01
C ASP A 52 11.41 7.71 6.04
N LYS A 53 11.87 7.63 4.80
CA LYS A 53 11.82 8.72 3.80
C LYS A 53 10.51 8.81 3.04
N PHE A 54 9.58 7.90 3.33
CA PHE A 54 8.28 7.86 2.68
C PHE A 54 7.46 9.12 2.98
N THR A 55 6.95 9.80 1.94
CA THR A 55 6.21 11.06 2.07
C THR A 55 4.70 10.91 1.93
N SER A 56 3.93 11.91 2.38
CA SER A 56 2.48 11.98 2.14
C SER A 56 2.10 11.96 0.66
N GLU A 57 2.96 12.53 -0.18
CA GLU A 57 2.80 12.64 -1.62
C GLU A 57 2.94 11.26 -2.30
N ASP A 58 3.91 10.46 -1.85
CA ASP A 58 4.09 9.07 -2.28
C ASP A 58 2.87 8.20 -1.90
N ILE A 59 2.35 8.39 -0.69
CA ILE A 59 1.13 7.73 -0.21
C ILE A 59 -0.04 8.05 -1.15
N ILE A 60 -0.27 9.34 -1.43
CA ILE A 60 -1.38 9.79 -2.27
C ILE A 60 -1.24 9.24 -3.70
N ALA A 61 -0.03 9.23 -4.27
CA ALA A 61 0.21 8.68 -5.60
C ALA A 61 -0.14 7.19 -5.66
N ARG A 62 0.24 6.43 -4.64
CA ARG A 62 -0.05 5.01 -4.51
C ARG A 62 -1.54 4.74 -4.32
N TRP A 63 -2.22 5.53 -3.49
CA TRP A 63 -3.67 5.44 -3.34
C TRP A 63 -4.41 5.78 -4.64
N LYS A 64 -3.97 6.79 -5.40
CA LYS A 64 -4.53 7.09 -6.74
C LYS A 64 -4.41 5.90 -7.68
N PHE A 65 -3.28 5.21 -7.68
CA PHE A 65 -3.09 4.01 -8.48
C PHE A 65 -4.04 2.88 -8.06
N ILE A 66 -4.12 2.59 -6.75
CA ILE A 66 -5.01 1.55 -6.21
C ILE A 66 -6.47 1.84 -6.55
N LEU A 67 -6.93 3.08 -6.34
CA LEU A 67 -8.29 3.49 -6.69
C LEU A 67 -8.59 3.29 -8.17
N LYS A 68 -7.64 3.66 -9.05
CA LYS A 68 -7.77 3.48 -10.50
C LYS A 68 -7.86 2.00 -10.88
N GLU A 69 -7.05 1.13 -10.28
CA GLU A 69 -7.08 -0.31 -10.57
C GLU A 69 -8.37 -0.97 -10.06
N LEU A 70 -8.81 -0.65 -8.84
CA LEU A 70 -10.06 -1.16 -8.27
C LEU A 70 -11.28 -0.75 -9.11
N ALA A 71 -11.31 0.50 -9.59
CA ALA A 71 -12.40 1.01 -10.41
C ALA A 71 -12.59 0.22 -11.72
N LYS A 72 -11.53 -0.37 -12.31
CA LYS A 72 -11.63 -1.21 -13.51
C LYS A 72 -12.48 -2.46 -13.29
N PHE A 73 -12.59 -2.91 -12.04
CA PHE A 73 -13.39 -4.07 -11.64
C PHE A 73 -14.73 -3.68 -11.00
N GLY A 74 -15.12 -2.40 -11.07
CA GLY A 74 -16.35 -1.90 -10.46
C GLY A 74 -16.33 -1.82 -8.94
N ILE A 75 -15.14 -1.82 -8.33
CA ILE A 75 -14.97 -1.67 -6.88
C ILE A 75 -14.76 -0.18 -6.56
N ASN A 76 -15.66 0.43 -5.78
CA ASN A 76 -15.46 1.82 -5.32
C ASN A 76 -15.04 1.86 -3.85
N VAL A 77 -14.04 2.66 -3.54
CA VAL A 77 -13.55 2.85 -2.17
C VAL A 77 -14.32 4.00 -1.51
N LEU A 78 -14.88 3.75 -0.34
CA LEU A 78 -15.63 4.72 0.48
C LEU A 78 -14.73 5.58 1.35
N GLY A 79 -13.57 5.06 1.73
CA GLY A 79 -12.68 5.77 2.61
C GLY A 79 -11.41 5.01 2.91
N PHE A 80 -10.49 5.75 3.53
CA PHE A 80 -9.23 5.23 4.03
C PHE A 80 -9.23 5.28 5.55
N SER A 81 -8.64 4.28 6.17
CA SER A 81 -8.36 4.22 7.60
C SER A 81 -6.86 4.03 7.81
N SER A 82 -6.32 4.61 8.87
CA SER A 82 -4.91 4.52 9.23
C SER A 82 -4.75 4.26 10.72
N ASP A 83 -3.63 3.64 11.09
CA ASP A 83 -3.09 3.50 12.45
C ASP A 83 -2.72 4.82 13.16
N GLY A 84 -2.86 5.96 12.49
CA GLY A 84 -2.55 7.27 13.06
C GLY A 84 -1.16 7.80 12.70
N ASP A 85 -0.43 7.16 11.78
CA ASP A 85 0.81 7.73 11.25
C ASP A 85 0.54 9.14 10.65
N PRO A 86 1.26 10.20 11.06
CA PRO A 86 1.01 11.56 10.61
C PRO A 86 1.04 11.74 9.09
N ARG A 87 1.83 10.95 8.37
CA ARG A 87 1.94 11.01 6.90
C ARG A 87 0.69 10.43 6.25
N LEU A 88 0.17 9.34 6.80
CA LEU A 88 -1.11 8.75 6.37
C LEU A 88 -2.28 9.67 6.70
N LEU A 89 -2.33 10.25 7.91
CA LEU A 89 -3.36 11.20 8.31
C LEU A 89 -3.36 12.45 7.41
N LYS A 90 -2.18 13.00 7.12
CA LYS A 90 -2.01 14.10 6.17
C LYS A 90 -2.54 13.70 4.79
N ALA A 91 -2.21 12.50 4.30
CA ALA A 91 -2.73 12.01 3.03
C ALA A 91 -4.26 11.86 3.02
N ILE A 92 -4.88 11.41 4.11
CA ILE A 92 -6.35 11.34 4.25
C ILE A 92 -6.96 12.74 4.17
N TYR A 93 -6.41 13.69 4.93
CA TYR A 93 -6.91 15.06 4.98
C TYR A 93 -6.94 15.74 3.60
N PHE A 94 -5.88 15.56 2.80
CA PHE A 94 -5.81 16.11 1.44
C PHE A 94 -6.67 15.39 0.40
N LYS A 95 -7.28 14.24 0.73
CA LYS A 95 -7.91 13.32 -0.23
C LYS A 95 -9.44 13.22 -0.08
N LEU A 96 -10.03 13.80 0.96
CA LEU A 96 -11.45 13.64 1.28
C LEU A 96 -12.37 14.48 0.38
N GLU A 97 -12.73 13.93 -0.78
CA GLU A 97 -14.01 14.16 -1.47
C GLU A 97 -14.48 12.79 -2.02
N PHE A 98 -15.49 12.16 -1.42
CA PHE A 98 -15.98 10.82 -1.84
C PHE A 98 -17.50 10.77 -2.01
N ASP A 99 -17.95 10.10 -3.09
CA ASP A 99 -19.34 9.75 -3.42
C ASP A 99 -19.48 8.21 -3.56
N VAL A 100 -20.68 7.66 -3.35
CA VAL A 100 -20.90 6.38 -2.63
C VAL A 100 -21.05 5.10 -3.52
N LYS A 101 -20.20 4.06 -3.30
CA LYS A 101 -20.53 2.60 -3.07
C LYS A 101 -19.32 1.61 -2.96
N LEU A 102 -19.01 1.18 -1.71
CA LEU A 102 -18.46 -0.10 -1.16
C LEU A 102 -16.97 -0.60 -1.30
N ALA A 103 -16.08 -0.09 -0.42
CA ALA A 103 -14.92 -0.75 0.24
C ALA A 103 -14.21 0.23 1.20
N VAL A 104 -13.68 -0.20 2.35
CA VAL A 104 -12.76 0.62 3.19
C VAL A 104 -11.34 0.13 2.99
N VAL A 105 -10.40 1.03 2.70
CA VAL A 105 -8.98 0.68 2.60
C VAL A 105 -8.30 1.00 3.92
N GLN A 106 -7.81 -0.02 4.62
CA GLN A 106 -7.04 0.11 5.85
C GLN A 106 -5.55 0.12 5.53
N CYS A 107 -4.83 1.08 6.10
CA CYS A 107 -3.42 1.34 5.86
C CYS A 107 -2.67 1.27 7.19
N TYR A 108 -1.66 0.41 7.29
CA TYR A 108 -0.90 0.19 8.51
C TYR A 108 0.60 0.24 8.23
N ILE A 109 1.36 0.90 9.10
CA ILE A 109 2.81 0.92 9.10
C ILE A 109 3.29 0.23 10.38
N TYR A 110 3.98 -0.91 10.20
CA TYR A 110 4.52 -1.70 11.30
C TYR A 110 6.04 -1.54 11.40
N GLU A 111 6.56 -1.43 12.62
CA GLU A 111 7.98 -1.64 12.89
C GLU A 111 8.33 -3.13 12.77
N GLN A 112 9.46 -3.44 12.10
CA GLN A 112 9.96 -4.81 11.95
C GLN A 112 10.80 -5.26 13.14
#